data_AF-A0A9Q8UVT5-F1
#
_entry.id   AF-A0A9Q8UVT5-F1
#
_cell.length_a   1.000
_cell.length_b   1.000
_cell.length_c   1.000
_cell.angle_alpha   90.00
_cell.angle_beta   90.00
_cell.angle_gamma   90.00
#
_symmetry.space_group_name_H-M   'P 1'
#
loop_
_entity.id
_entity.type
_entity.pdbx_description
1 polymer ?
#
loop_
_entity_poly.entity_id
_entity_poly.type
_entity_poly.pdbx_seq_one_letter_code
_entity_poly.pdbx_strand_id
1 'polypeptide(L)'
;MSAPPAYEDLSDVWDSMPNILPAPSRHRLIVGVDYGTTYSGISFVTTDKETVDDIHVITAWPGQDTSSAWKVPTRMAYAVENQDQDELKEDQWGYSVRPYMTSCSWTKLLLDKLTESGQHDDPSLRSAIDEGILRLPSGLVNKNAAQVCEDFLRNLYQHMMREVSKRIGENFLKSTPMDCWLTVPAVWSDKAQDLTRSAAKAAGFGSRSGDNIYIITEPEAAAIATLKKHMQPESVGAPAPGDNILICDCGGGTVDITTYSIVETSPALIFEELCVGSGTSG
;
A
#
# COMPACT_ATOMS: atom_id res chain seq x y z
N MET A 1 54.36 -40.19 18.74
CA MET A 1 53.48 -39.02 18.75
C MET A 1 53.80 -38.22 17.49
N SER A 2 52.96 -38.33 16.47
CA SER A 2 53.20 -37.74 15.15
C SER A 2 52.33 -36.49 15.01
N ALA A 3 52.91 -35.40 14.54
CA ALA A 3 52.21 -34.12 14.34
C ALA A 3 51.08 -34.25 13.29
N PRO A 4 49.99 -33.47 13.39
CA PRO A 4 48.96 -33.45 12.38
C PRO A 4 49.45 -32.76 11.09
N PRO A 5 48.89 -33.10 9.91
CA PRO A 5 49.31 -32.51 8.65
C PRO A 5 48.93 -31.02 8.59
N ALA A 6 49.77 -30.23 7.92
CA ALA A 6 49.54 -28.82 7.64
C ALA A 6 48.25 -28.64 6.82
N TYR A 7 47.46 -27.63 7.18
CA TYR A 7 46.29 -27.19 6.42
C TYR A 7 46.72 -26.78 5.01
N GLU A 8 46.12 -27.39 3.99
CA GLU A 8 46.27 -26.96 2.60
C GLU A 8 45.66 -25.56 2.43
N ASP A 9 46.34 -24.75 1.62
CA ASP A 9 46.00 -23.37 1.29
C ASP A 9 44.63 -23.32 0.58
N LEU A 10 43.64 -22.71 1.23
CA LEU A 10 42.27 -22.62 0.74
C LEU A 10 42.08 -21.53 -0.33
N SER A 11 43.16 -20.86 -0.77
CA SER A 11 43.12 -19.85 -1.82
C SER A 11 42.56 -20.40 -3.15
N ASP A 12 42.92 -21.63 -3.51
CA ASP A 12 42.52 -22.26 -4.77
C ASP A 12 41.04 -22.64 -4.80
N VAL A 13 40.41 -22.78 -3.63
CA VAL A 13 38.96 -23.04 -3.49
C VAL A 13 38.15 -21.76 -3.72
N TRP A 14 38.72 -20.59 -3.42
CA TRP A 14 38.05 -19.30 -3.62
C TRP A 14 38.09 -18.86 -5.10
N ASP A 15 39.19 -19.11 -5.80
CA ASP A 15 39.37 -18.76 -7.22
C ASP A 15 38.64 -19.71 -8.18
N SER A 16 38.23 -20.89 -7.72
CA SER A 16 37.49 -21.90 -8.52
C SER A 16 35.97 -21.88 -8.32
N MET A 17 35.45 -21.03 -7.42
CA MET A 17 34.02 -20.79 -7.34
C MET A 17 33.57 -19.99 -8.57
N PRO A 18 32.52 -20.42 -9.29
CA PRO A 18 31.93 -19.58 -10.32
C PRO A 18 31.59 -18.24 -9.67
N ASN A 19 32.05 -17.14 -10.28
CA ASN A 19 31.59 -15.79 -9.97
C ASN A 19 30.07 -15.73 -10.18
N ILE A 20 29.31 -16.21 -9.21
CA ILE A 20 27.90 -15.87 -9.04
C ILE A 20 27.90 -14.53 -8.32
N LEU A 21 28.48 -13.51 -8.97
CA LEU A 21 28.00 -12.17 -8.73
C LEU A 21 26.51 -12.22 -9.08
N PRO A 22 25.59 -11.89 -8.15
CA PRO A 22 24.19 -11.81 -8.51
C PRO A 22 24.12 -10.92 -9.75
N ALA A 23 23.47 -11.41 -10.82
CA ALA A 23 23.26 -10.61 -12.01
C ALA A 23 22.80 -9.22 -11.55
N PRO A 24 23.43 -8.12 -12.03
CA PRO A 24 23.13 -6.80 -11.52
C PRO A 24 21.61 -6.64 -11.54
N SER A 25 21.03 -6.43 -10.35
CA SER A 25 19.59 -6.42 -10.19
C SER A 25 19.03 -5.46 -11.23
N ARG A 26 18.23 -5.98 -12.18
CA ARG A 26 17.67 -5.17 -13.26
C ARG A 26 17.05 -3.94 -12.63
N HIS A 27 17.43 -2.75 -13.06
CA HIS A 27 16.91 -1.48 -12.56
C HIS A 27 15.36 -1.51 -12.51
N ARG A 28 14.77 -1.10 -11.38
CA ARG A 28 13.32 -1.21 -11.14
C ARG A 28 12.72 0.13 -10.70
N LEU A 29 11.43 0.27 -10.96
CA LEU A 29 10.57 1.28 -10.35
C LEU A 29 9.90 0.65 -9.12
N ILE A 30 10.13 1.20 -7.95
CA ILE A 30 9.45 0.79 -6.71
C ILE A 30 8.27 1.72 -6.50
N VAL A 31 7.08 1.16 -6.30
CA VAL A 31 5.84 1.90 -6.06
C VAL A 31 5.25 1.45 -4.73
N GLY A 32 5.00 2.39 -3.83
CA GLY A 32 4.19 2.20 -2.63
C GLY A 32 2.77 2.69 -2.88
N VAL A 33 1.79 1.85 -2.57
CA VAL A 33 0.35 2.15 -2.71
C VAL A 33 -0.31 1.98 -1.36
N ASP A 34 -0.88 3.06 -0.85
CA ASP A 34 -1.76 3.05 0.31
C ASP A 34 -3.19 3.16 -0.18
N TYR A 35 -3.93 2.04 -0.15
CA TYR A 35 -5.37 2.03 -0.41
C TYR A 35 -6.09 2.14 0.93
N GLY A 36 -6.28 3.35 1.45
CA GLY A 36 -6.90 3.57 2.76
C GLY A 36 -8.44 3.69 2.71
N THR A 37 -9.09 3.56 3.86
CA THR A 37 -10.56 3.63 3.99
C THR A 37 -11.13 4.96 3.53
N THR A 38 -10.51 6.07 3.96
CA THR A 38 -10.97 7.44 3.66
C THR A 38 -10.16 8.09 2.54
N TYR A 39 -8.85 7.84 2.51
CA TYR A 39 -7.91 8.45 1.59
C TYR A 39 -6.90 7.41 1.11
N SER A 40 -6.48 7.51 -0.15
CA SER A 40 -5.46 6.68 -0.77
C SER A 40 -4.27 7.52 -1.26
N GLY A 41 -3.08 6.95 -1.29
CA GLY A 41 -1.85 7.62 -1.72
C GLY A 41 -0.94 6.72 -2.54
N ILE A 42 -0.07 7.34 -3.34
CA ILE A 42 0.97 6.64 -4.08
C ILE A 42 2.29 7.39 -3.94
N SER A 43 3.34 6.62 -3.71
CA SER A 43 4.73 7.08 -3.80
C SER A 43 5.53 6.18 -4.73
N PHE A 44 6.58 6.71 -5.36
CA PHE A 44 7.46 5.92 -6.20
C PHE A 44 8.91 6.42 -6.16
N VAL A 45 9.84 5.51 -6.43
CA VAL A 45 11.28 5.77 -6.51
C VAL A 45 11.93 4.74 -7.43
N THR A 46 13.06 5.07 -8.05
CA THR A 46 13.83 4.15 -8.89
C THR A 46 15.02 3.57 -8.11
N THR A 47 15.45 2.34 -8.43
CA THR A 47 16.50 1.65 -7.65
C THR A 47 17.91 2.24 -7.78
N ASP A 48 18.10 3.29 -8.59
CA ASP A 48 19.33 4.08 -8.65
C ASP A 48 19.39 5.19 -7.58
N LYS A 49 18.35 5.32 -6.75
CA LYS A 49 18.25 6.28 -5.65
C LYS A 49 18.56 5.62 -4.32
N GLU A 50 19.03 6.42 -3.38
CA GLU A 50 19.63 5.91 -2.14
C GLU A 50 18.93 6.44 -0.88
N THR A 51 18.21 7.57 -0.98
CA THR A 51 17.66 8.26 0.20
C THR A 51 16.14 8.30 0.21
N VAL A 52 15.56 8.48 1.40
CA VAL A 52 14.10 8.66 1.55
C VAL A 52 13.61 9.97 0.91
N ASP A 53 14.49 10.95 0.74
CA ASP A 53 14.16 12.24 0.13
C ASP A 53 14.01 12.13 -1.40
N ASP A 54 14.53 11.06 -2.00
CA ASP A 54 14.34 10.74 -3.41
C ASP A 54 12.92 10.19 -3.72
N ILE A 55 12.17 9.80 -2.69
CA ILE A 55 10.83 9.23 -2.85
C ILE A 55 9.87 10.32 -3.34
N HIS A 56 9.24 10.07 -4.48
CA HIS A 56 8.25 10.97 -5.05
C HIS A 56 6.84 10.54 -4.66
N VAL A 57 6.14 11.41 -3.94
CA VAL A 57 4.71 11.24 -3.63
C VAL A 57 3.89 11.91 -4.74
N ILE A 58 2.87 11.22 -5.26
CA ILE A 58 1.92 11.83 -6.20
C ILE A 58 1.04 12.80 -5.42
N THR A 59 1.03 14.06 -5.87
CA THR A 59 0.27 15.13 -5.19
C THR A 59 -0.72 15.89 -6.05
N ALA A 60 -0.69 15.65 -7.36
CA ALA A 60 -1.62 16.20 -8.33
C ALA A 60 -2.68 15.16 -8.65
N TRP A 61 -3.95 15.48 -8.36
CA TRP A 61 -5.07 14.56 -8.52
C TRP A 61 -6.16 15.16 -9.41
N PRO A 62 -6.89 14.34 -10.20
CA PRO A 62 -8.02 14.82 -10.98
C PRO A 62 -9.11 15.42 -10.08
N GLY A 63 -9.72 16.53 -10.50
CA GLY A 63 -10.81 17.19 -9.78
C GLY A 63 -10.40 18.00 -8.54
N GLN A 64 -9.10 18.15 -8.30
CA GLN A 64 -8.53 18.91 -7.19
C GLN A 64 -8.47 20.41 -7.52
N ASP A 65 -8.99 21.27 -6.63
CA ASP A 65 -9.25 22.67 -6.99
C ASP A 65 -8.01 23.57 -6.94
N THR A 66 -7.15 23.55 -5.90
CA THR A 66 -5.97 24.46 -5.88
C THR A 66 -4.77 24.08 -4.98
N SER A 67 -4.86 23.10 -4.07
CA SER A 67 -3.72 22.69 -3.22
C SER A 67 -3.26 21.28 -3.56
N SER A 68 -1.95 21.08 -3.80
CA SER A 68 -1.35 19.74 -3.86
C SER A 68 -1.67 18.96 -2.58
N ALA A 69 -2.10 17.70 -2.69
CA ALA A 69 -2.47 16.89 -1.54
C ALA A 69 -1.75 15.54 -1.61
N TRP A 70 -1.21 15.07 -0.51
CA TRP A 70 -0.47 13.79 -0.48
C TRP A 70 -1.37 12.56 -0.67
N LYS A 71 -2.68 12.73 -0.54
CA LYS A 71 -3.67 11.67 -0.74
C LYS A 71 -4.90 12.17 -1.52
N VAL A 72 -5.62 11.21 -2.10
CA VAL A 72 -6.89 11.36 -2.82
C VAL A 72 -8.02 10.66 -2.05
N PRO A 73 -9.24 11.21 -1.97
CA PRO A 73 -10.37 10.55 -1.31
C PRO A 73 -10.64 9.15 -1.90
N THR A 74 -10.87 8.16 -1.05
CA THR A 74 -11.22 6.79 -1.46
C THR A 74 -12.72 6.70 -1.73
N ARG A 75 -13.17 7.29 -2.83
CA ARG A 75 -14.59 7.38 -3.19
C ARG A 75 -14.79 7.18 -4.70
N MET A 76 -15.93 6.58 -5.06
CA MET A 76 -16.37 6.33 -6.43
C MET A 76 -17.80 6.83 -6.62
N ALA A 77 -18.11 7.53 -7.71
CA ALA A 77 -19.46 7.84 -8.13
C ALA A 77 -19.67 7.29 -9.54
N TYR A 78 -20.67 6.44 -9.71
CA TYR A 78 -20.95 5.80 -11.00
C TYR A 78 -21.90 6.67 -11.82
N ALA A 79 -21.60 6.84 -13.10
CA ALA A 79 -22.39 7.66 -14.02
C ALA A 79 -23.86 7.20 -14.08
N VAL A 80 -24.09 5.88 -14.08
CA VAL A 80 -25.43 5.27 -14.14
C VAL A 80 -26.33 5.66 -12.95
N GLU A 81 -25.76 6.02 -11.81
CA GLU A 81 -26.52 6.40 -10.60
C GLU A 81 -26.68 7.92 -10.45
N ASN A 82 -26.14 8.69 -11.40
CA ASN A 82 -26.04 10.15 -11.33
C ASN A 82 -26.48 10.80 -12.67
N GLN A 83 -27.38 10.14 -13.41
CA GLN A 83 -27.87 10.67 -14.68
C GLN A 83 -28.84 11.84 -14.50
N ASP A 84 -29.67 11.81 -13.45
CA ASP A 84 -30.74 12.79 -13.25
C ASP A 84 -30.26 14.17 -12.76
N GLN A 85 -29.07 14.25 -12.16
CA GLN A 85 -28.57 15.47 -11.53
C GLN A 85 -27.60 16.26 -12.42
N ASP A 86 -26.71 15.57 -13.12
CA ASP A 86 -25.56 16.18 -13.82
C ASP A 86 -25.32 15.60 -15.24
N GLU A 87 -26.15 14.64 -15.68
CA GLU A 87 -25.90 13.83 -16.88
C GLU A 87 -24.44 13.31 -16.94
N LEU A 88 -23.94 12.77 -15.82
CA LEU A 88 -22.58 12.25 -15.77
C LEU A 88 -22.36 11.24 -16.89
N LYS A 89 -21.37 11.53 -17.75
CA LYS A 89 -21.02 10.70 -18.91
C LYS A 89 -20.08 9.56 -18.55
N GLU A 90 -19.28 9.77 -17.50
CA GLU A 90 -18.21 8.87 -17.08
C GLU A 90 -18.20 8.79 -15.55
N ASP A 91 -17.77 7.64 -15.04
CA ASP A 91 -17.59 7.43 -13.60
C ASP A 91 -16.56 8.42 -13.03
N GLN A 92 -16.82 8.91 -11.83
CA GLN A 92 -15.95 9.83 -11.11
C GLN A 92 -15.30 9.14 -9.92
N TRP A 93 -14.09 9.57 -9.58
CA TRP A 93 -13.34 9.03 -8.44
C TRP A 93 -12.56 10.14 -7.76
N GLY A 94 -12.18 9.92 -6.49
CA GLY A 94 -11.33 10.86 -5.78
C GLY A 94 -11.95 12.24 -5.62
N TYR A 95 -11.16 13.29 -5.87
CA TYR A 95 -11.65 14.66 -5.76
C TYR A 95 -12.71 15.00 -6.82
N SER A 96 -12.77 14.28 -7.94
CA SER A 96 -13.82 14.50 -8.95
C SER A 96 -15.22 14.12 -8.44
N VAL A 97 -15.34 13.31 -7.38
CA VAL A 97 -16.63 13.04 -6.73
C VAL A 97 -17.07 14.25 -5.92
N ARG A 98 -18.16 14.90 -6.35
CA ARG A 98 -18.68 16.11 -5.70
C ARG A 98 -19.71 15.77 -4.59
N PRO A 99 -19.91 16.64 -3.58
CA PRO A 99 -20.77 16.35 -2.43
C PRO A 99 -22.21 15.97 -2.75
N TYR A 100 -22.77 16.45 -3.86
CA TYR A 100 -24.14 16.14 -4.27
C TYR A 100 -24.28 14.81 -5.01
N MET A 101 -23.17 14.21 -5.46
CA MET A 101 -23.20 12.96 -6.22
C MET A 101 -23.47 11.75 -5.32
N THR A 102 -24.32 10.85 -5.81
CA THR A 102 -24.47 9.51 -5.24
C THR A 102 -23.15 8.76 -5.42
N SER A 103 -22.54 8.32 -4.31
CA SER A 103 -21.20 7.74 -4.31
C SER A 103 -21.07 6.57 -3.32
N CYS A 104 -20.04 5.75 -3.55
CA CYS A 104 -19.60 4.68 -2.66
C CYS A 104 -18.34 5.16 -1.93
N SER A 105 -18.26 4.90 -0.63
CA SER A 105 -17.14 5.32 0.23
C SER A 105 -16.92 4.28 1.32
N TRP A 106 -15.71 4.23 1.87
CA TRP A 106 -15.29 3.25 2.89
C TRP A 106 -15.45 1.80 2.44
N THR A 107 -15.48 1.55 1.12
CA THR A 107 -15.70 0.22 0.53
C THR A 107 -14.64 -0.80 0.93
N LYS A 108 -13.46 -0.32 1.35
CA LYS A 108 -12.41 -1.12 1.96
C LYS A 108 -12.96 -1.96 3.11
N LEU A 109 -13.71 -1.38 4.06
CA LEU A 109 -14.25 -2.10 5.22
C LEU A 109 -15.20 -3.26 4.85
N LEU A 110 -15.77 -3.24 3.65
CA LEU A 110 -16.65 -4.31 3.16
C LEU A 110 -15.88 -5.55 2.65
N LEU A 111 -14.55 -5.48 2.50
CA LEU A 111 -13.71 -6.58 2.02
C LEU A 111 -13.47 -7.66 3.08
N ASP A 112 -13.28 -7.26 4.32
CA ASP A 112 -13.13 -8.21 5.43
C ASP A 112 -14.47 -8.78 5.90
N LYS A 113 -15.57 -8.15 5.44
CA LYS A 113 -16.91 -8.23 6.02
C LYS A 113 -16.89 -7.92 7.52
N LEU A 114 -18.03 -7.45 8.02
CA LEU A 114 -18.41 -7.62 9.41
C LEU A 114 -17.99 -9.04 9.85
N THR A 115 -16.89 -9.15 10.60
CA THR A 115 -16.53 -10.34 11.36
C THR A 115 -17.67 -10.53 12.34
N GLU A 116 -18.70 -11.25 11.89
CA GLU A 116 -19.91 -11.63 12.63
C GLU A 116 -20.36 -10.56 13.64
N SER A 117 -21.02 -9.47 13.21
CA SER A 117 -21.46 -8.35 14.07
C SER A 117 -21.12 -8.53 15.54
N GLY A 118 -19.88 -8.15 15.90
CA GLY A 118 -19.34 -8.46 17.21
C GLY A 118 -20.15 -7.75 18.28
N GLN A 119 -20.08 -8.22 19.53
CA GLN A 119 -20.72 -7.56 20.67
C GLN A 119 -20.24 -6.10 20.90
N HIS A 120 -19.26 -5.64 20.12
CA HIS A 120 -18.63 -4.32 20.21
C HIS A 120 -18.79 -3.46 18.94
N ASP A 121 -19.55 -3.88 17.93
CA ASP A 121 -19.84 -3.04 16.77
C ASP A 121 -20.56 -1.76 17.21
N ASP A 122 -20.08 -0.59 16.77
CA ASP A 122 -20.73 0.69 17.07
C ASP A 122 -22.12 0.76 16.38
N PRO A 123 -23.22 0.98 17.12
CA PRO A 123 -24.53 1.26 16.53
C PRO A 123 -24.52 2.45 15.53
N SER A 124 -23.56 3.38 15.64
CA SER A 124 -23.37 4.50 14.73
C SER A 124 -22.97 4.05 13.31
N LEU A 125 -22.29 2.91 13.17
CA LEU A 125 -21.91 2.32 11.89
C LEU A 125 -23.14 1.93 11.06
N ARG A 126 -24.23 1.52 11.72
CA ARG A 126 -25.55 1.30 11.07
C ARG A 126 -26.18 2.61 10.60
N SER A 127 -26.04 3.67 11.38
CA SER A 127 -26.55 5.00 11.00
C SER A 127 -25.74 5.58 9.83
N ALA A 128 -24.43 5.36 9.79
CA ALA A 128 -23.57 5.72 8.66
C ALA A 128 -23.96 4.96 7.37
N ILE A 129 -24.33 3.68 7.49
CA ILE A 129 -24.91 2.90 6.38
C ILE A 129 -26.22 3.53 5.87
N ASP A 130 -27.09 3.97 6.79
CA ASP A 130 -28.34 4.64 6.45
C ASP A 130 -28.11 6.04 5.81
N GLU A 131 -27.00 6.70 6.12
CA GLU A 131 -26.54 7.96 5.51
C GLU A 131 -25.80 7.75 4.17
N GLY A 132 -25.63 6.51 3.70
CA GLY A 132 -25.04 6.19 2.40
C GLY A 132 -23.53 5.93 2.40
N ILE A 133 -22.88 5.89 3.56
CA ILE A 133 -21.52 5.37 3.74
C ILE A 133 -21.58 3.82 3.66
N LEU A 134 -20.53 3.14 3.20
CA LEU A 134 -20.53 1.67 2.98
C LEU A 134 -21.58 1.17 1.97
N ARG A 135 -22.19 2.07 1.20
CA ARG A 135 -23.10 1.73 0.11
C ARG A 135 -22.35 1.06 -1.05
N LEU A 136 -22.99 0.07 -1.66
CA LEU A 136 -22.64 -0.48 -2.97
C LEU A 136 -23.58 0.07 -4.06
N PRO A 137 -23.12 0.20 -5.31
CA PRO A 137 -23.94 0.79 -6.36
C PRO A 137 -25.09 -0.15 -6.74
N SER A 138 -26.33 0.33 -6.58
CA SER A 138 -27.55 -0.39 -6.91
C SER A 138 -27.89 -0.33 -8.40
N GLY A 139 -27.40 0.70 -9.11
CA GLY A 139 -27.58 0.82 -10.56
C GLY A 139 -26.73 -0.15 -11.39
N LEU A 140 -25.82 -0.90 -10.75
CA LEU A 140 -24.95 -1.88 -11.40
C LEU A 140 -25.28 -3.29 -10.90
N VAL A 141 -25.67 -4.15 -11.83
CA VAL A 141 -26.08 -5.53 -11.52
C VAL A 141 -24.92 -6.30 -10.89
N ASN A 142 -25.15 -6.86 -9.70
CA ASN A 142 -24.21 -7.73 -8.96
C ASN A 142 -22.85 -7.10 -8.62
N LYS A 143 -22.77 -5.76 -8.53
CA LYS A 143 -21.53 -5.09 -8.13
C LYS A 143 -21.25 -5.31 -6.64
N ASN A 144 -20.15 -5.96 -6.31
CA ASN A 144 -19.71 -6.19 -4.93
C ASN A 144 -18.57 -5.25 -4.51
N ALA A 145 -18.22 -5.26 -3.22
CA ALA A 145 -17.16 -4.41 -2.66
C ALA A 145 -15.80 -4.59 -3.35
N ALA A 146 -15.39 -5.83 -3.63
CA ALA A 146 -14.12 -6.11 -4.31
C ALA A 146 -14.07 -5.48 -5.70
N GLN A 147 -15.19 -5.48 -6.44
CA GLN A 147 -15.29 -4.84 -7.75
C GLN A 147 -15.28 -3.31 -7.66
N VAL A 148 -15.87 -2.71 -6.61
CA VAL A 148 -15.76 -1.26 -6.39
C VAL A 148 -14.32 -0.88 -6.03
N CYS A 149 -13.64 -1.68 -5.21
CA CYS A 149 -12.22 -1.51 -4.90
C CYS A 149 -11.36 -1.61 -6.15
N GLU A 150 -11.61 -2.61 -7.00
CA GLU A 150 -10.94 -2.80 -8.29
C GLU A 150 -11.12 -1.59 -9.22
N ASP A 151 -12.32 -1.03 -9.34
CA ASP A 151 -12.55 0.16 -10.16
C ASP A 151 -11.79 1.39 -9.66
N PHE A 152 -11.80 1.61 -8.33
CA PHE A 152 -11.03 2.70 -7.74
C PHE A 152 -9.54 2.51 -7.98
N LEU A 153 -9.02 1.31 -7.71
CA LEU A 153 -7.62 0.96 -7.93
C LEU A 153 -7.23 1.06 -9.40
N ARG A 154 -8.15 0.77 -10.33
CA ARG A 154 -7.90 0.93 -11.77
C ARG A 154 -7.71 2.39 -12.15
N ASN A 155 -8.57 3.26 -11.65
CA ASN A 155 -8.43 4.71 -11.84
C ASN A 155 -7.12 5.22 -11.23
N LEU A 156 -6.79 4.74 -10.03
CA LEU A 156 -5.55 5.05 -9.32
C LEU A 156 -4.31 4.61 -10.11
N TYR A 157 -4.29 3.36 -10.61
CA TYR A 157 -3.22 2.81 -11.44
C TYR A 157 -3.03 3.60 -12.73
N GLN A 158 -4.11 3.88 -13.45
CA GLN A 158 -4.04 4.66 -14.69
C GLN A 158 -3.49 6.06 -14.45
N HIS A 159 -3.90 6.70 -13.35
CA HIS A 159 -3.37 8.01 -12.95
C HIS A 159 -1.90 7.97 -12.60
N MET A 160 -1.50 7.00 -11.78
CA MET A 160 -0.11 6.73 -11.44
C MET A 160 0.76 6.60 -12.70
N MET A 161 0.35 5.75 -13.63
CA MET A 161 1.12 5.51 -14.86
C MET A 161 1.31 6.80 -15.67
N ARG A 162 0.32 7.70 -15.69
CA ARG A 162 0.44 9.03 -16.32
C ARG A 162 1.42 9.93 -15.58
N GLU A 163 1.30 10.04 -14.26
CA GLU A 163 2.17 10.93 -13.45
C GLU A 163 3.62 10.45 -13.43
N VAL A 164 3.84 9.14 -13.31
CA VAL A 164 5.17 8.54 -13.41
C VAL A 164 5.75 8.77 -14.81
N SER A 165 4.97 8.54 -15.88
CA SER A 165 5.41 8.78 -17.26
C SER A 165 5.83 10.23 -17.50
N LYS A 166 5.07 11.21 -16.97
CA LYS A 166 5.44 12.64 -17.02
C LYS A 166 6.76 12.93 -16.32
N ARG A 167 7.05 12.22 -15.23
CA ARG A 167 8.23 12.46 -14.38
C ARG A 167 9.50 11.82 -14.93
N ILE A 168 9.44 10.54 -15.31
CA ILE A 168 10.63 9.74 -15.68
C ILE A 168 10.72 9.45 -17.18
N GLY A 169 9.69 9.83 -17.95
CA GLY A 169 9.61 9.62 -19.39
C GLY A 169 8.98 8.28 -19.78
N GLU A 170 8.19 8.30 -20.86
CA GLU A 170 7.40 7.15 -21.31
C GLU A 170 8.26 5.92 -21.69
N ASN A 171 9.36 6.14 -22.43
CA ASN A 171 10.24 5.06 -22.87
C ASN A 171 10.93 4.38 -21.67
N PHE A 172 11.30 5.18 -20.66
CA PHE A 172 11.88 4.65 -19.44
C PHE A 172 10.84 3.85 -18.66
N LEU A 173 9.64 4.40 -18.44
CA LEU A 173 8.56 3.69 -17.77
C LEU A 173 8.25 2.36 -18.46
N LYS A 174 8.15 2.30 -19.79
CA LYS A 174 7.85 1.07 -20.55
C LYS A 174 8.93 -0.01 -20.43
N SER A 175 10.20 0.38 -20.36
CA SER A 175 11.34 -0.55 -20.31
C SER A 175 11.74 -0.96 -18.89
N THR A 176 11.36 -0.18 -17.88
CA THR A 176 11.65 -0.44 -16.47
C THR A 176 10.51 -1.26 -15.84
N PRO A 177 10.77 -2.48 -15.33
CA PRO A 177 9.78 -3.24 -14.59
C PRO A 177 9.52 -2.61 -13.22
N MET A 178 8.36 -2.91 -12.66
CA MET A 178 7.84 -2.26 -11.46
C MET A 178 7.60 -3.25 -10.32
N ASP A 179 7.99 -2.90 -9.10
CA ASP A 179 7.55 -3.60 -7.90
C ASP A 179 6.53 -2.74 -7.16
N CYS A 180 5.28 -3.20 -7.15
CA CYS A 180 4.18 -2.55 -6.45
C CYS A 180 4.03 -3.15 -5.06
N TRP A 181 4.19 -2.33 -4.02
CA TRP A 181 3.94 -2.68 -2.62
C TRP A 181 2.62 -2.05 -2.19
N LEU A 182 1.65 -2.88 -1.86
CA LEU A 182 0.32 -2.46 -1.40
C LEU A 182 0.24 -2.64 0.12
N THR A 183 -0.19 -1.61 0.83
CA THR A 183 -0.44 -1.72 2.27
C THR A 183 -1.81 -2.37 2.54
N VAL A 184 -1.88 -3.21 3.57
CA VAL A 184 -3.14 -3.77 4.09
C VAL A 184 -3.19 -3.66 5.62
N PRO A 185 -4.37 -3.58 6.25
CA PRO A 185 -4.45 -3.60 7.70
C PRO A 185 -3.93 -4.92 8.27
N ALA A 186 -3.15 -4.87 9.36
CA ALA A 186 -2.57 -6.07 9.97
C ALA A 186 -3.65 -6.99 10.59
N VAL A 187 -4.73 -6.42 11.10
CA VAL A 187 -5.82 -7.14 11.80
C VAL A 187 -6.81 -7.82 10.87
N TRP A 188 -6.70 -7.58 9.56
CA TRP A 188 -7.63 -8.12 8.56
C TRP A 188 -7.38 -9.58 8.27
N SER A 189 -8.46 -10.33 8.00
CA SER A 189 -8.35 -11.74 7.62
C SER A 189 -7.51 -11.93 6.35
N ASP A 190 -6.83 -13.08 6.24
CA ASP A 190 -6.09 -13.48 5.03
C ASP A 190 -6.94 -13.32 3.77
N LYS A 191 -8.23 -13.64 3.88
CA LYS A 191 -9.20 -13.48 2.79
C LYS A 191 -9.35 -12.03 2.35
N ALA A 192 -9.42 -11.08 3.28
CA ALA A 192 -9.56 -9.66 2.95
C ALA A 192 -8.28 -9.09 2.32
N GLN A 193 -7.12 -9.52 2.82
CA GLN A 193 -5.83 -9.18 2.23
C GLN A 193 -5.72 -9.73 0.80
N ASP A 194 -6.12 -10.98 0.58
CA ASP A 194 -6.17 -11.62 -0.73
C ASP A 194 -7.16 -10.94 -1.69
N LEU A 195 -8.33 -10.53 -1.21
CA LEU A 195 -9.30 -9.77 -2.01
C LEU A 195 -8.72 -8.41 -2.42
N THR A 196 -8.03 -7.72 -1.52
CA THR A 196 -7.38 -6.43 -1.80
C THR A 196 -6.29 -6.59 -2.87
N ARG A 197 -5.43 -7.60 -2.72
CA ARG A 197 -4.39 -7.91 -3.70
C ARG A 197 -4.97 -8.32 -5.06
N SER A 198 -6.06 -9.09 -5.06
CA SER A 198 -6.72 -9.53 -6.28
C SER A 198 -7.35 -8.36 -7.03
N ALA A 199 -8.00 -7.45 -6.31
CA ALA A 199 -8.54 -6.21 -6.88
C ALA A 199 -7.41 -5.33 -7.48
N ALA A 200 -6.28 -5.19 -6.79
CA ALA A 200 -5.12 -4.45 -7.31
C ALA A 200 -4.55 -5.10 -8.60
N LYS A 201 -4.42 -6.44 -8.63
CA LYS A 201 -4.01 -7.15 -9.85
C LYS A 201 -4.97 -6.90 -11.01
N ALA A 202 -6.28 -7.04 -10.77
CA ALA A 202 -7.32 -6.81 -11.79
C ALA A 202 -7.40 -5.33 -12.25
N ALA A 203 -6.97 -4.40 -11.40
CA ALA A 203 -6.84 -2.98 -11.73
C ALA A 203 -5.63 -2.65 -12.62
N GLY A 204 -4.64 -3.54 -12.71
CA GLY A 204 -3.45 -3.40 -13.55
C GLY A 204 -2.12 -3.38 -12.80
N PHE A 205 -2.12 -3.36 -11.46
CA PHE A 205 -0.87 -3.46 -10.69
C PHE A 205 -0.22 -4.83 -10.90
N GLY A 206 1.05 -4.86 -11.33
CA GLY A 206 1.74 -6.11 -11.64
C GLY A 206 1.36 -6.73 -12.99
N SER A 207 0.65 -6.01 -13.88
CA SER A 207 0.15 -6.56 -15.15
C SER A 207 1.17 -6.57 -16.29
N ARG A 208 2.23 -5.76 -16.23
CA ARG A 208 3.25 -5.71 -17.30
C ARG A 208 4.30 -6.78 -17.10
N SER A 209 5.01 -7.12 -18.18
CA SER A 209 6.10 -8.09 -18.14
C SER A 209 7.19 -7.69 -17.15
N GLY A 210 7.43 -8.54 -16.16
CA GLY A 210 8.43 -8.34 -15.11
C GLY A 210 7.97 -7.45 -13.96
N ASP A 211 6.73 -6.95 -13.98
CA ASP A 211 6.16 -6.26 -12.82
C ASP A 211 5.75 -7.27 -11.74
N ASN A 212 5.86 -6.89 -10.47
CA ASN A 212 5.45 -7.71 -9.33
C ASN A 212 4.51 -6.92 -8.42
N ILE A 213 3.73 -7.66 -7.63
CA ILE A 213 2.89 -7.11 -6.57
C ILE A 213 3.13 -7.84 -5.25
N TYR A 214 3.46 -7.05 -4.25
CA TYR A 214 3.73 -7.44 -2.87
C TYR A 214 2.73 -6.77 -1.94
N ILE A 215 2.51 -7.39 -0.80
CA ILE A 215 1.75 -6.81 0.30
C ILE A 215 2.74 -6.52 1.44
N ILE A 216 2.47 -5.44 2.17
CA ILE A 216 3.06 -5.16 3.48
C ILE A 216 1.93 -4.72 4.39
N THR A 217 2.03 -4.95 5.71
CA THR A 217 1.03 -4.40 6.61
C THR A 217 1.21 -2.89 6.77
N GLU A 218 0.11 -2.16 6.97
CA GLU A 218 0.11 -0.73 7.25
C GLU A 218 1.02 -0.35 8.43
N PRO A 219 0.91 -0.98 9.61
CA PRO A 219 1.76 -0.62 10.75
C PRO A 219 3.24 -0.95 10.51
N GLU A 220 3.57 -2.04 9.80
CA GLU A 220 4.94 -2.35 9.43
C GLU A 220 5.52 -1.32 8.45
N ALA A 221 4.75 -0.93 7.42
CA ALA A 221 5.16 0.11 6.48
C ALA A 221 5.40 1.45 7.20
N ALA A 222 4.52 1.82 8.15
CA ALA A 222 4.67 3.01 8.98
C ALA A 222 5.92 2.94 9.87
N ALA A 223 6.20 1.79 10.48
CA ALA A 223 7.40 1.56 11.28
C ALA A 223 8.67 1.74 10.42
N ILE A 224 8.76 1.10 9.26
CA ILE A 224 9.91 1.23 8.35
C ILE A 224 10.13 2.67 7.93
N ALA A 225 9.06 3.36 7.49
CA ALA A 225 9.14 4.73 7.01
C ALA A 225 9.62 5.71 8.10
N THR A 226 9.23 5.47 9.35
CA THR A 226 9.60 6.30 10.50
C THR A 226 11.02 6.00 10.96
N LEU A 227 11.34 4.74 11.20
CA LEU A 227 12.61 4.33 11.80
C LEU A 227 13.79 4.52 10.88
N LYS A 228 13.64 4.32 9.56
CA LYS A 228 14.76 4.52 8.61
C LYS A 228 15.40 5.91 8.71
N LYS A 229 14.64 6.94 9.08
CA LYS A 229 15.18 8.30 9.29
C LYS A 229 16.09 8.39 10.52
N HIS A 230 15.88 7.53 11.51
CA HIS A 230 16.62 7.50 12.77
C HIS A 230 17.75 6.46 12.79
N MET A 231 17.99 5.76 11.69
CA MET A 231 19.06 4.76 11.57
C MET A 231 20.36 5.32 10.97
N GLN A 232 20.41 6.63 10.72
CA GLN A 232 21.65 7.26 10.24
C GLN A 232 22.72 7.20 11.35
N PRO A 233 24.01 7.01 11.02
CA PRO A 233 25.10 6.80 12.00
C PRO A 233 25.21 7.87 13.10
N GLU A 234 24.73 9.08 12.82
CA GLU A 234 24.79 10.24 13.72
C GLU A 234 23.49 10.45 14.53
N SER A 235 22.50 9.57 14.38
CA SER A 235 21.20 9.70 15.04
C SER A 235 21.31 9.34 16.52
N VAL A 236 21.01 10.31 17.39
CA VAL A 236 20.87 10.07 18.83
C VAL A 236 19.60 9.25 19.07
N GLY A 237 19.71 8.11 19.75
CA GLY A 237 18.58 7.22 20.01
C GLY A 237 18.17 6.36 18.81
N ALA A 238 19.15 5.93 18.00
CA ALA A 238 18.90 5.01 16.90
C ALA A 238 18.21 3.72 17.41
N PRO A 239 17.22 3.20 16.68
CA PRO A 239 16.51 1.98 17.07
C PRO A 239 17.49 0.80 17.17
N ALA A 240 17.34 -0.03 18.19
CA ALA A 240 18.17 -1.20 18.44
C ALA A 240 17.33 -2.49 18.59
N PRO A 241 17.91 -3.67 18.29
CA PRO A 241 17.28 -4.94 18.64
C PRO A 241 16.86 -4.99 20.10
N GLY A 242 15.61 -5.39 20.36
CA GLY A 242 14.99 -5.41 21.68
C GLY A 242 14.16 -4.16 22.04
N ASP A 243 14.26 -3.08 21.25
CA ASP A 243 13.36 -1.93 21.41
C ASP A 243 11.93 -2.30 20.98
N ASN A 244 10.96 -1.72 21.67
CA ASN A 244 9.55 -1.91 21.40
C ASN A 244 8.92 -0.64 20.82
N ILE A 245 8.10 -0.82 19.79
CA ILE A 245 7.46 0.26 19.06
C ILE A 245 5.96 0.04 19.08
N LEU A 246 5.23 1.08 19.47
CA LEU A 246 3.79 1.13 19.34
C LEU A 246 3.44 1.98 18.11
N ILE A 247 2.75 1.38 17.16
CA ILE A 247 2.16 2.09 16.02
C ILE A 247 0.69 2.32 16.34
N CYS A 248 0.26 3.58 16.25
CA CYS A 248 -1.13 4.00 16.43
C CYS A 248 -1.57 4.72 15.15
N ASP A 249 -2.31 4.01 14.30
CA ASP A 249 -2.88 4.55 13.07
C ASP A 249 -4.31 5.01 13.34
N CYS A 250 -4.49 6.32 13.48
CA CYS A 250 -5.79 6.96 13.66
C CYS A 250 -6.30 7.49 12.31
N GLY A 251 -6.82 6.59 11.49
CA GLY A 251 -7.38 6.89 10.18
C GLY A 251 -8.72 7.63 10.24
N GLY A 252 -9.26 7.96 9.07
CA GLY A 252 -10.55 8.65 8.97
C GLY A 252 -11.79 7.78 9.16
N GLY A 253 -11.61 6.48 9.43
CA GLY A 253 -12.70 5.51 9.67
C GLY A 253 -12.28 4.24 10.40
N THR A 254 -11.01 4.11 10.81
CA THR A 254 -10.51 3.02 11.66
C THR A 254 -9.45 3.57 12.60
N VAL A 255 -9.28 2.91 13.76
CA VAL A 255 -8.13 3.12 14.64
C VAL A 255 -7.48 1.76 14.85
N ASP A 256 -6.26 1.62 14.37
CA ASP A 256 -5.50 0.38 14.41
C ASP A 256 -4.25 0.58 15.27
N ILE A 257 -4.06 -0.29 16.27
CA ILE A 257 -2.94 -0.21 17.20
C ILE A 257 -2.19 -1.54 17.19
N THR A 258 -0.91 -1.49 16.86
CA THR A 258 -0.03 -2.67 16.79
C THR A 258 1.26 -2.38 17.53
N THR A 259 1.78 -3.38 18.26
CA THR A 259 3.06 -3.27 18.96
C THR A 259 4.06 -4.25 18.34
N TYR A 260 5.25 -3.77 18.01
CA TYR A 260 6.35 -4.56 17.50
C TYR A 260 7.56 -4.53 18.45
N SER A 261 8.29 -5.64 18.50
CA SER A 261 9.69 -5.66 18.93
C SER A 261 10.60 -5.62 17.70
N ILE A 262 11.68 -4.84 17.77
CA ILE A 262 12.72 -4.85 16.76
C ILE A 262 13.61 -6.07 16.98
N VAL A 263 13.70 -6.94 15.97
CA VAL A 263 14.53 -8.14 16.00
C VAL A 263 15.91 -7.86 15.42
N GLU A 264 15.97 -7.13 14.31
CA GLU A 264 17.20 -6.84 13.59
C GLU A 264 17.11 -5.45 12.94
N THR A 265 18.24 -4.74 12.88
CA THR A 265 18.34 -3.41 12.27
C THR A 265 19.29 -3.37 11.07
N SER A 266 20.10 -4.40 10.86
CA SER A 266 21.02 -4.52 9.74
C SER A 266 21.21 -5.99 9.40
N PRO A 267 21.06 -6.42 8.14
CA PRO A 267 21.02 -5.57 6.94
C PRO A 267 19.65 -4.95 6.62
N ALA A 268 18.59 -5.35 7.32
CA ALA A 268 17.25 -4.80 7.18
C ALA A 268 16.56 -4.66 8.55
N LEU A 269 15.54 -3.80 8.63
CA LEU A 269 14.64 -3.74 9.77
C LEU A 269 13.73 -4.97 9.76
N ILE A 270 13.78 -5.75 10.83
CA ILE A 270 12.91 -6.92 11.03
C ILE A 270 12.15 -6.72 12.34
N PHE A 271 10.85 -6.99 12.29
CA PHE A 271 9.93 -6.83 13.42
C PHE A 271 9.29 -8.15 13.79
N GLU A 272 8.97 -8.31 15.07
CA GLU A 272 8.09 -9.34 15.59
C GLU A 272 6.90 -8.68 16.29
N GLU A 273 5.67 -9.09 15.97
CA GLU A 273 4.46 -8.56 16.60
C GLU A 273 4.34 -9.08 18.03
N LEU A 274 4.28 -8.18 19.00
CA LEU A 274 4.25 -8.53 20.43
C LEU A 274 2.88 -9.02 20.92
N CYS A 275 1.81 -8.60 20.24
CA CYS A 275 0.42 -8.98 20.53
C CYS A 275 -0.36 -8.87 19.23
N VAL A 276 -1.11 -9.91 18.84
CA VAL A 276 -2.05 -9.85 17.71
C VAL A 276 -3.03 -8.71 17.98
N GLY A 277 -2.96 -7.65 17.19
CA GLY A 277 -3.82 -6.47 17.37
C GLY A 277 -5.31 -6.83 17.41
N SER A 278 -6.01 -6.40 18.45
CA SER A 278 -7.48 -6.40 18.47
C SER A 278 -7.97 -5.11 17.81
N GLY A 279 -8.16 -5.12 16.50
CA GLY A 279 -8.74 -3.99 15.76
C GLY A 279 -10.26 -3.96 15.94
N THR A 280 -10.82 -2.80 16.31
CA THR A 280 -12.27 -2.56 16.26
C THR A 280 -12.53 -1.40 15.30
N SER A 281 -13.29 -1.65 14.23
CA SER A 281 -13.90 -0.59 13.42
C SER A 281 -14.85 0.21 14.29
N GLY A 282 -14.50 1.47 14.53
CA GLY A 282 -15.33 2.48 15.19
C GLY A 282 -16.27 3.19 14.23
#